data_AF-A0AA35WZ02-F1
#
_entry.id   AF-A0AA35WZ02-F1
#
_cell.length_a   1.000
_cell.length_b   1.000
_cell.length_c   1.000
_cell.angle_alpha   90.00
_cell.angle_beta   90.00
_cell.angle_gamma   90.00
#
_symmetry.space_group_name_H-M   'P 1'
#
loop_
_entity.id
_entity.type
_entity.pdbx_description
1 polymer ?
#
loop_
_entity_poly.entity_id
_entity_poly.type
_entity_poly.pdbx_seq_one_letter_code
_entity_poly.pdbx_strand_id
1 'polypeptide(L)'
;MREKNMMMEVVSHNHQLLGNSRGLRGMLEEEGVNKPLPLPRAVSETWRNDSVYLTRLWGTYRSNVYFGIRPRVPRSLLAGIMWYSNDGSGRMEIRHSCQHGDDLRQYGWIRHDGTSYGQQRIVDHEMMLETEFLTMANTSLGETWSARIRGKPLSQRPILTSLIVYLFNEGKGEMAYRTSGGQRSLEEVYGHTPEFRQFRLYLPRKTVADDAHHSYLAARVASPTHLDSFFKSVMVVEEGPRTWPPLPSLPGEITPDDGGPLKPNLVAYQ
;
A
#
# COMPACT_ATOMS: atom_id res chain seq x y z
N MET A 1 -31.76 42.65 0.57
CA MET A 1 -30.30 42.54 0.36
C MET A 1 -29.63 43.57 1.26
N ARG A 2 -29.13 43.16 2.43
CA ARG A 2 -28.25 43.96 3.31
C ARG A 2 -27.39 42.97 4.09
N GLU A 3 -26.08 43.04 3.87
CA GLU A 3 -25.05 42.26 4.56
C GLU A 3 -25.08 42.53 6.07
N LYS A 4 -24.91 41.49 6.87
CA LYS A 4 -24.54 41.62 8.29
C LYS A 4 -23.07 41.27 8.42
N ASN A 5 -22.21 42.29 8.47
CA ASN A 5 -20.86 42.15 9.00
C ASN A 5 -20.93 42.14 10.52
N MET A 6 -20.42 41.08 11.14
CA MET A 6 -20.24 41.02 12.60
C MET A 6 -18.80 41.38 12.92
N MET A 7 -18.62 42.59 13.44
CA MET A 7 -17.39 43.09 14.04
C MET A 7 -17.33 42.58 15.48
N MET A 8 -16.31 41.82 15.85
CA MET A 8 -16.03 41.48 17.25
C MET A 8 -15.04 42.50 17.81
N GLU A 9 -15.53 43.37 18.70
CA GLU A 9 -14.70 44.11 19.64
C GLU A 9 -14.51 43.29 20.92
N VAL A 10 -13.27 43.21 21.40
CA VAL A 10 -12.94 42.64 22.71
C VAL A 10 -12.88 43.79 23.71
N VAL A 11 -13.87 43.84 24.61
CA VAL A 11 -13.85 44.75 25.77
C VAL A 11 -13.31 43.98 26.96
N SER A 12 -12.11 44.33 27.45
CA SER A 12 -11.59 43.76 28.69
C SER A 12 -12.23 44.45 29.90
N HIS A 13 -13.13 43.77 30.60
CA HIS A 13 -13.54 44.17 31.95
C HIS A 13 -12.68 43.43 32.97
N ASN A 14 -11.88 44.20 33.71
CA ASN A 14 -11.16 43.74 34.90
C ASN A 14 -12.18 43.39 35.98
N HIS A 15 -12.49 42.11 36.14
CA HIS A 15 -13.14 41.57 37.34
C HIS A 15 -12.13 40.71 38.09
N GLN A 16 -11.85 41.09 39.34
CA GLN A 16 -11.09 40.29 40.28
C GLN A 16 -11.78 38.93 40.47
N LEU A 17 -11.18 37.88 39.89
CA LEU A 17 -11.59 36.50 40.10
C LEU A 17 -11.02 36.01 41.44
N LEU A 18 -11.87 35.90 42.45
CA LEU A 18 -11.66 34.94 43.53
C LEU A 18 -11.78 33.55 42.89
N GLY A 19 -10.64 33.01 42.48
CA GLY A 19 -10.51 31.85 41.61
C GLY A 19 -11.08 30.58 42.24
N ASN A 20 -12.09 30.02 41.57
CA ASN A 20 -12.59 28.68 41.83
C ASN A 20 -11.51 27.66 41.38
N SER A 21 -10.65 27.24 42.31
CA SER A 21 -9.45 26.42 42.06
C SER A 21 -9.72 25.09 41.36
N ARG A 22 -10.97 24.59 41.41
CA ARG A 22 -11.39 23.37 40.69
C ARG A 22 -11.49 23.56 39.18
N GLY A 23 -11.92 24.73 38.70
CA GLY A 23 -12.07 25.00 37.26
C GLY A 23 -10.72 25.19 36.55
N LEU A 24 -9.81 25.91 37.18
CA LEU A 24 -8.42 26.08 36.72
C LEU A 24 -7.66 24.75 36.74
N ARG A 25 -7.88 23.92 37.76
CA ARG A 25 -7.30 22.58 37.83
C ARG A 25 -7.84 21.66 36.75
N GLY A 26 -9.15 21.71 36.47
CA GLY A 26 -9.76 20.98 35.35
C GLY A 26 -9.21 21.41 33.99
N MET A 27 -9.07 22.72 33.72
CA MET A 27 -8.44 23.21 32.48
C MET A 27 -6.96 22.82 32.37
N LEU A 28 -6.19 22.88 33.47
CA LEU A 28 -4.78 22.48 33.47
C LEU A 28 -4.60 20.96 33.34
N GLU A 29 -5.51 20.17 33.94
CA GLU A 29 -5.55 18.71 33.79
C GLU A 29 -5.94 18.34 32.35
N GLU A 30 -6.96 18.98 31.76
CA GLU A 30 -7.38 18.77 30.36
C GLU A 30 -6.33 19.24 29.35
N GLU A 31 -5.62 20.34 29.62
CA GLU A 31 -4.53 20.83 28.76
C GLU A 31 -3.36 19.84 28.65
N GLY A 32 -3.20 18.94 29.62
CA GLY A 32 -2.18 17.90 29.61
C GLY A 32 -2.56 16.62 28.84
N VAL A 33 -3.85 16.40 28.55
CA VAL A 33 -4.34 15.10 28.03
C VAL A 33 -4.00 14.89 26.55
N ASN A 34 -3.88 15.96 25.76
CA ASN A 34 -3.68 15.90 24.31
C ASN A 34 -2.38 16.57 23.83
N LYS A 35 -1.44 16.85 24.74
CA LYS A 35 -0.13 17.41 24.40
C LYS A 35 0.94 16.32 24.56
N PRO A 36 1.91 16.22 23.63
CA PRO A 36 3.08 15.37 23.83
C PRO A 36 3.75 15.69 25.17
N LEU A 37 4.28 14.67 25.84
CA LEU A 37 4.99 14.85 27.10
C LEU A 37 6.12 15.88 26.92
N PRO A 38 6.22 16.91 27.77
CA PRO A 38 7.22 17.97 27.67
C PRO A 38 8.59 17.51 28.21
N LEU A 39 9.00 16.28 27.86
CA LEU A 39 10.27 15.68 28.23
C LEU A 39 11.21 15.65 27.02
N PRO A 40 12.53 15.61 27.23
CA PRO A 40 13.48 15.40 26.15
C PRO A 40 13.10 14.15 25.34
N ARG A 41 13.23 14.25 24.01
CA ARG A 41 12.99 13.10 23.13
C ARG A 41 14.01 12.01 23.45
N ALA A 42 13.53 10.77 23.61
CA ALA A 42 14.40 9.61 23.73
C ALA A 42 15.21 9.32 22.45
N VAL A 43 14.76 9.87 21.32
CA VAL A 43 15.38 9.71 20.00
C VAL A 43 15.86 11.09 19.54
N SER A 44 17.13 11.18 19.13
CA SER A 44 17.74 12.39 18.56
C SER A 44 16.91 12.91 17.38
N GLU A 45 16.84 14.21 17.16
CA GLU A 45 16.18 14.78 15.97
C GLU A 45 16.90 14.44 14.67
N THR A 46 18.20 14.13 14.74
CA THR A 46 19.03 13.74 13.58
C THR A 46 18.90 12.26 13.21
N TRP A 47 18.06 11.49 13.90
CA TRP A 47 17.89 10.04 13.69
C TRP A 47 17.61 9.64 12.23
N ARG A 48 16.97 10.52 11.45
CA ARG A 48 16.69 10.27 10.03
C ARG A 48 17.92 10.27 9.13
N ASN A 49 19.01 10.88 9.58
CA ASN A 49 20.29 10.92 8.89
C ASN A 49 21.26 9.86 9.43
N ASP A 50 20.85 9.08 10.44
CA ASP A 50 21.64 8.01 11.02
C ASP A 50 21.74 6.84 10.03
N SER A 51 22.94 6.26 9.89
CA SER A 51 23.17 5.09 9.03
C SER A 51 22.31 3.89 9.42
N VAL A 52 21.99 3.73 10.71
CA VAL A 52 21.09 2.69 11.23
C VAL A 52 19.65 2.92 10.78
N TYR A 53 19.21 4.17 10.67
CA TYR A 53 17.88 4.46 10.11
C TYR A 53 17.85 4.21 8.61
N LEU A 54 18.89 4.63 7.88
CA LEU A 54 18.98 4.47 6.44
C LEU A 54 19.00 3.00 6.00
N THR A 55 19.57 2.10 6.81
CA THR A 55 19.56 0.63 6.62
C THR A 55 18.27 -0.06 7.07
N ARG A 56 17.26 0.71 7.47
CA ARG A 56 15.93 0.22 7.87
C ARG A 56 14.84 1.08 7.24
N LEU A 57 15.18 1.85 6.21
CA LEU A 57 14.27 2.80 5.60
C LEU A 57 13.11 2.03 4.98
N TRP A 58 13.39 0.98 4.22
CA TRP A 58 12.38 0.09 3.64
C TRP A 58 12.22 -1.17 4.48
N GLY A 59 11.03 -1.76 4.41
CA GLY A 59 10.75 -3.00 5.12
C GLY A 59 9.31 -3.44 4.97
N THR A 60 9.02 -4.61 5.52
CA THR A 60 7.70 -5.25 5.54
C THR A 60 6.78 -4.63 6.61
N TYR A 61 6.81 -3.30 6.74
CA TYR A 61 6.14 -2.54 7.83
C TYR A 61 4.62 -2.37 7.64
N ARG A 62 3.98 -3.25 6.86
CA ARG A 62 2.53 -3.30 6.63
C ARG A 62 1.98 -4.64 7.14
N SER A 63 2.07 -4.86 8.44
CA SER A 63 1.70 -6.14 9.07
C SER A 63 0.22 -6.49 8.99
N ASN A 64 -0.64 -5.53 8.61
CA ASN A 64 -2.08 -5.77 8.42
C ASN A 64 -2.44 -6.42 7.08
N VAL A 65 -1.49 -6.51 6.14
CA VAL A 65 -1.67 -7.23 4.87
C VAL A 65 -0.75 -8.44 4.79
N TYR A 66 -1.13 -9.44 4.00
CA TYR A 66 -0.38 -10.69 3.90
C TYR A 66 1.06 -10.46 3.46
N PHE A 67 1.28 -9.64 2.43
CA PHE A 67 2.62 -9.17 2.08
C PHE A 67 2.56 -7.73 1.57
N GLY A 68 3.31 -6.86 2.23
CA GLY A 68 3.35 -5.44 1.92
C GLY A 68 4.65 -4.80 2.37
N ILE A 69 5.16 -3.89 1.54
CA ILE A 69 6.41 -3.18 1.76
C ILE A 69 6.09 -1.69 1.85
N ARG A 70 6.70 -0.99 2.80
CA ARG A 70 6.62 0.47 2.89
C ARG A 70 7.90 1.05 3.49
N PRO A 71 8.19 2.33 3.25
CA PRO A 71 9.27 2.99 3.94
C PRO A 71 8.84 3.49 5.32
N ARG A 72 9.79 3.81 6.20
CA ARG A 72 9.57 4.51 7.48
C ARG A 72 9.29 6.01 7.29
N VAL A 73 8.57 6.35 6.23
CA VAL A 73 8.16 7.71 5.86
C VAL A 73 6.63 7.80 5.97
N PRO A 74 6.08 8.73 6.77
CA PRO A 74 4.64 8.93 6.86
C PRO A 74 4.04 9.32 5.50
N ARG A 75 2.87 8.76 5.13
CA ARG A 75 2.15 9.04 3.87
C ARG A 75 3.07 8.96 2.66
N SER A 76 3.44 7.76 2.28
CA SER A 76 4.45 7.51 1.25
C SER A 76 4.07 6.34 0.35
N LEU A 77 5.05 5.82 -0.39
CA LEU A 77 4.88 4.68 -1.29
C LEU A 77 4.54 3.40 -0.49
N LEU A 78 3.52 2.68 -0.94
CA LEU A 78 3.10 1.40 -0.41
C LEU A 78 3.12 0.39 -1.55
N ALA A 79 3.84 -0.71 -1.38
CA ALA A 79 3.74 -1.86 -2.26
C ALA A 79 3.03 -3.02 -1.54
N GLY A 80 2.44 -3.91 -2.31
CA GLY A 80 1.84 -5.13 -1.78
C GLY A 80 1.37 -6.05 -2.87
N ILE A 81 0.88 -7.21 -2.44
CA ILE A 81 0.25 -8.18 -3.33
C ILE A 81 -1.20 -8.43 -2.90
N MET A 82 -1.99 -8.89 -3.85
CA MET A 82 -3.27 -9.54 -3.62
C MET A 82 -3.32 -10.80 -4.48
N TRP A 83 -4.16 -11.75 -4.14
CA TRP A 83 -4.43 -12.88 -5.02
C TRP A 83 -5.83 -13.40 -4.82
N TYR A 84 -6.28 -14.18 -5.79
CA TYR A 84 -7.50 -14.98 -5.69
C TYR A 84 -7.39 -16.17 -6.63
N SER A 85 -8.10 -17.24 -6.30
CA SER A 85 -8.30 -18.37 -7.20
C SER A 85 -9.58 -18.16 -7.99
N ASN A 86 -9.55 -18.50 -9.28
CA ASN A 86 -10.72 -18.55 -10.14
C ASN A 86 -11.15 -20.00 -10.30
N ASP A 87 -12.26 -20.36 -9.68
CA ASP A 87 -12.88 -21.68 -9.76
C ASP A 87 -14.05 -21.73 -10.77
N GLY A 88 -14.29 -20.64 -11.51
CA GLY A 88 -15.39 -20.51 -12.46
C GLY A 88 -16.77 -20.27 -11.82
N SER A 89 -16.87 -20.20 -10.48
CA SER A 89 -18.14 -19.93 -9.78
C SER A 89 -18.60 -18.47 -9.90
N GLY A 90 -17.74 -17.59 -10.41
CA GLY A 90 -17.94 -16.14 -10.46
C GLY A 90 -17.73 -15.45 -9.10
N ARG A 91 -17.46 -16.20 -8.03
CA ARG A 91 -17.06 -15.63 -6.73
C ARG A 91 -15.60 -15.24 -6.78
N MET A 92 -15.30 -14.03 -6.30
CA MET A 92 -13.94 -13.52 -6.24
C MET A 92 -13.54 -13.19 -4.81
N GLU A 93 -12.87 -14.14 -4.18
CA GLU A 93 -12.31 -14.00 -2.83
C GLU A 93 -10.89 -13.43 -2.91
N ILE A 94 -10.78 -12.10 -3.06
CA ILE A 94 -9.47 -11.43 -3.00
C ILE A 94 -8.91 -11.52 -1.59
N ARG A 95 -7.74 -12.14 -1.47
CA ARG A 95 -6.89 -12.11 -0.28
C ARG A 95 -5.97 -10.88 -0.34
N HIS A 96 -5.99 -10.07 0.73
CA HIS A 96 -5.14 -8.87 0.83
C HIS A 96 -4.78 -8.56 2.28
N SER A 97 -5.77 -8.15 3.07
CA SER A 97 -5.61 -7.92 4.51
C SER A 97 -5.64 -9.25 5.24
N CYS A 98 -4.88 -9.37 6.33
CA CYS A 98 -4.88 -10.57 7.16
C CYS A 98 -6.23 -10.69 7.90
N GLN A 99 -7.14 -11.52 7.39
CA GLN A 99 -8.45 -11.73 8.00
C GLN A 99 -8.56 -13.17 8.52
N HIS A 100 -9.05 -13.32 9.75
CA HIS A 100 -9.28 -14.66 10.31
C HIS A 100 -10.28 -15.49 9.49
N GLY A 101 -11.26 -14.82 8.87
CA GLY A 101 -12.26 -15.45 8.01
C GLY A 101 -11.75 -15.93 6.65
N ASP A 102 -10.48 -15.69 6.30
CA ASP A 102 -9.91 -16.17 5.04
C ASP A 102 -9.60 -17.68 5.05
N ASP A 103 -9.65 -18.34 6.22
CA ASP A 103 -9.43 -19.78 6.39
C ASP A 103 -8.14 -20.33 5.74
N LEU A 104 -7.07 -19.51 5.74
CA LEU A 104 -5.78 -19.95 5.23
C LEU A 104 -5.20 -21.04 6.15
N ARG A 105 -4.79 -22.17 5.56
CA ARG A 105 -4.17 -23.29 6.30
C ARG A 105 -2.91 -22.86 7.05
N GLN A 106 -2.16 -21.90 6.48
CA GLN A 106 -0.97 -21.34 7.09
C GLN A 106 -0.64 -19.98 6.47
N TYR A 107 -0.19 -19.01 7.27
CA TYR A 107 0.57 -17.88 6.75
C TYR A 107 1.57 -17.39 7.80
N GLY A 108 2.76 -16.98 7.37
CA GLY A 108 3.75 -16.44 8.29
C GLY A 108 5.17 -16.41 7.75
N TRP A 109 6.02 -15.65 8.44
CA TRP A 109 7.45 -15.60 8.14
C TRP A 109 8.14 -16.87 8.63
N ILE A 110 8.79 -17.58 7.71
CA ILE A 110 9.66 -18.73 8.01
C ILE A 110 11.04 -18.23 8.44
N ARG A 111 11.50 -17.14 7.83
CA ARG A 111 12.74 -16.43 8.18
C ARG A 111 12.49 -14.93 8.03
N HIS A 112 12.93 -14.13 8.99
CA HIS A 112 12.91 -12.68 8.88
C HIS A 112 13.94 -12.09 9.84
N ASP A 113 14.87 -11.28 9.34
CA ASP A 113 15.92 -10.65 10.17
C ASP A 113 15.48 -9.32 10.81
N GLY A 114 14.33 -8.79 10.35
CA GLY A 114 13.77 -7.51 10.82
C GLY A 114 14.37 -6.29 10.13
N THR A 115 15.30 -6.49 9.20
CA THR A 115 16.05 -5.44 8.53
C THR A 115 16.10 -5.64 7.02
N SER A 116 16.79 -6.68 6.56
CA SER A 116 17.23 -6.80 5.16
C SER A 116 16.67 -8.00 4.41
N TYR A 117 16.16 -9.01 5.11
CA TYR A 117 15.70 -10.25 4.49
C TYR A 117 14.45 -10.81 5.16
N GLY A 118 13.54 -11.31 4.32
CA GLY A 118 12.36 -12.05 4.74
C GLY A 118 12.03 -13.17 3.77
N GLN A 119 11.56 -14.30 4.30
CA GLN A 119 10.93 -15.39 3.57
C GLN A 119 9.63 -15.78 4.26
N GLN A 120 8.52 -15.61 3.56
CA GLN A 120 7.19 -15.94 4.02
C GLN A 120 6.67 -17.16 3.27
N ARG A 121 5.81 -17.92 3.95
CA ARG A 121 5.00 -18.96 3.35
C ARG A 121 3.53 -18.69 3.65
N ILE A 122 2.70 -18.80 2.63
CA ILE A 122 1.24 -18.68 2.69
C ILE A 122 0.65 -19.91 2.00
N VAL A 123 -0.21 -20.63 2.69
CA VAL A 123 -0.90 -21.84 2.19
C VAL A 123 -2.39 -21.52 2.16
N ASP A 124 -2.89 -21.31 0.96
CA ASP A 124 -4.28 -21.02 0.65
C ASP A 124 -4.88 -22.25 -0.03
N HIS A 125 -5.50 -23.11 0.78
CA HIS A 125 -6.02 -24.43 0.41
C HIS A 125 -5.05 -25.25 -0.46
N GLU A 126 -5.29 -25.28 -1.76
CA GLU A 126 -4.62 -26.12 -2.75
C GLU A 126 -3.44 -25.41 -3.44
N MET A 127 -3.06 -24.23 -2.95
CA MET A 127 -1.99 -23.41 -3.49
C MET A 127 -1.10 -22.87 -2.37
N MET A 128 0.20 -22.76 -2.65
CA MET A 128 1.18 -22.14 -1.77
C MET A 128 1.83 -20.96 -2.45
N LEU A 129 1.85 -19.81 -1.79
CA LEU A 129 2.68 -18.67 -2.14
C LEU A 129 3.92 -18.64 -1.23
N GLU A 130 5.09 -18.50 -1.85
CA GLU A 130 6.32 -18.13 -1.16
C GLU A 130 6.68 -16.70 -1.58
N THR A 131 6.78 -15.80 -0.60
CA THR A 131 7.26 -14.43 -0.82
C THR A 131 8.63 -14.26 -0.19
N GLU A 132 9.57 -13.70 -0.95
CA GLU A 132 10.91 -13.39 -0.49
C GLU A 132 11.14 -11.89 -0.64
N PHE A 133 11.76 -11.27 0.35
CA PHE A 133 12.07 -9.85 0.40
C PHE A 133 13.56 -9.67 0.69
N LEU A 134 14.20 -8.74 -0.02
CA LEU A 134 15.58 -8.33 0.19
C LEU A 134 15.69 -6.81 0.12
N THR A 135 16.40 -6.18 1.05
CA THR A 135 16.92 -4.81 0.90
C THR A 135 18.41 -4.82 0.63
N MET A 136 18.86 -3.81 -0.12
CA MET A 136 20.27 -3.54 -0.36
C MET A 136 20.52 -2.08 -0.02
N ALA A 137 21.47 -1.83 0.89
CA ALA A 137 21.88 -0.47 1.22
C ALA A 137 22.58 0.16 0.00
N ASN A 138 22.04 1.27 -0.51
CA ASN A 138 22.71 2.11 -1.51
C ASN A 138 23.10 3.45 -0.86
N THR A 139 24.34 3.87 -1.08
CA THR A 139 25.02 4.84 -0.21
C THR A 139 24.72 6.32 -0.52
N SER A 140 23.79 6.65 -1.42
CA SER A 140 23.44 8.05 -1.73
C SER A 140 21.94 8.41 -1.77
N LEU A 141 21.03 7.43 -1.94
CA LEU A 141 19.58 7.65 -2.03
C LEU A 141 18.76 6.81 -1.04
N GLY A 142 19.41 5.99 -0.22
CA GLY A 142 18.77 5.03 0.70
C GLY A 142 18.80 3.59 0.17
N GLU A 143 17.91 2.72 0.66
CA GLU A 143 17.86 1.32 0.25
C GLU A 143 17.09 1.10 -1.05
N THR A 144 17.55 0.14 -1.85
CA THR A 144 16.71 -0.51 -2.85
C THR A 144 16.16 -1.81 -2.28
N TRP A 145 15.04 -2.28 -2.80
CA TRP A 145 14.48 -3.56 -2.41
C TRP A 145 14.10 -4.41 -3.62
N SER A 146 14.02 -5.71 -3.41
CA SER A 146 13.51 -6.67 -4.37
C SER A 146 12.60 -7.65 -3.66
N ALA A 147 11.51 -8.00 -4.32
CA ALA A 147 10.60 -9.03 -3.86
C ALA A 147 10.48 -10.12 -4.92
N ARG A 148 10.42 -11.38 -4.48
CA ARG A 148 10.12 -12.51 -5.35
C ARG A 148 8.87 -13.19 -4.83
N ILE A 149 7.90 -13.43 -5.71
CA ILE A 149 6.70 -14.21 -5.41
C ILE A 149 6.75 -15.49 -6.25
N ARG A 150 6.50 -16.63 -5.61
CA ARG A 150 6.40 -17.94 -6.27
C ARG A 150 5.10 -18.61 -5.87
N GLY A 151 4.30 -19.00 -6.86
CA GLY A 151 3.16 -19.88 -6.67
C GLY A 151 3.56 -21.34 -6.89
N LYS A 152 3.06 -22.24 -6.04
CA LYS A 152 3.21 -23.69 -6.18
C LYS A 152 1.85 -24.36 -5.98
N PRO A 153 1.37 -25.19 -6.91
CA PRO A 153 0.19 -26.01 -6.67
C PRO A 153 0.51 -27.05 -5.59
N LEU A 154 -0.43 -27.28 -4.68
CA LEU A 154 -0.35 -28.34 -3.66
C LEU A 154 -1.18 -29.57 -4.03
N SER A 155 -1.97 -29.48 -5.10
CA SER A 155 -2.68 -30.62 -5.66
C SER A 155 -2.56 -30.68 -7.18
N GLN A 156 -2.95 -31.81 -7.74
CA GLN A 156 -2.94 -32.05 -9.18
C GLN A 156 -4.12 -31.38 -9.90
N ARG A 157 -5.04 -30.77 -9.16
CA ARG A 157 -6.17 -30.05 -9.76
C ARG A 157 -5.64 -28.73 -10.34
N PRO A 158 -5.91 -28.43 -11.62
CA PRO A 158 -5.55 -27.15 -12.19
C PRO A 158 -6.35 -26.05 -11.48
N ILE A 159 -5.65 -25.09 -10.88
CA ILE A 159 -6.25 -23.92 -10.23
C ILE A 159 -5.69 -22.69 -10.91
N LEU A 160 -6.57 -21.94 -11.57
CA LEU A 160 -6.22 -20.65 -12.11
C LEU A 160 -6.11 -19.65 -10.95
N THR A 161 -4.91 -19.10 -10.74
CA THR A 161 -4.65 -18.12 -9.68
C THR A 161 -4.22 -16.81 -10.31
N SER A 162 -4.90 -15.72 -9.93
CA SER A 162 -4.49 -14.37 -10.31
C SER A 162 -3.68 -13.75 -9.19
N LEU A 163 -2.51 -13.19 -9.52
CA LEU A 163 -1.63 -12.48 -8.59
C LEU A 163 -1.59 -11.01 -8.98
N ILE A 164 -2.06 -10.13 -8.11
CA ILE A 164 -1.99 -8.69 -8.32
C ILE A 164 -0.81 -8.14 -7.52
N VAL A 165 0.10 -7.43 -8.17
CA VAL A 165 1.17 -6.66 -7.53
C VAL A 165 0.89 -5.18 -7.75
N TYR A 166 0.93 -4.37 -6.69
CA TYR A 166 0.60 -2.95 -6.80
C TYR A 166 1.62 -2.04 -6.12
N LEU A 167 1.67 -0.80 -6.61
CA LEU A 167 2.32 0.35 -5.99
C LEU A 167 1.29 1.46 -5.80
N PHE A 168 1.23 2.02 -4.61
CA PHE A 168 0.33 3.09 -4.22
C PHE A 168 1.14 4.26 -3.65
N ASN A 169 0.83 5.50 -4.04
CA ASN A 169 1.40 6.71 -3.46
C ASN A 169 0.37 7.40 -2.56
N GLU A 170 0.55 7.31 -1.24
CA GLU A 170 -0.28 8.03 -0.26
C GLU A 170 0.17 9.49 -0.09
N GLY A 171 1.40 9.80 -0.50
CA GLY A 171 2.06 11.08 -0.27
C GLY A 171 1.86 12.12 -1.35
N LYS A 172 2.72 13.14 -1.29
CA LYS A 172 2.86 14.11 -2.37
C LYS A 172 3.70 13.52 -3.51
N GLY A 173 3.63 14.15 -4.67
CA GLY A 173 4.36 13.75 -5.86
C GLY A 173 3.49 13.03 -6.87
N GLU A 174 4.11 12.56 -7.94
CA GLU A 174 3.42 11.99 -9.09
C GLU A 174 3.97 10.61 -9.40
N MET A 175 3.08 9.75 -9.91
CA MET A 175 3.40 8.42 -10.38
C MET A 175 2.92 8.29 -11.83
N ALA A 176 3.69 7.57 -12.62
CA ALA A 176 3.44 7.25 -14.02
C ALA A 176 3.87 5.79 -14.26
N TYR A 177 3.56 5.27 -15.43
CA TYR A 177 3.84 3.89 -15.79
C TYR A 177 4.20 3.76 -17.26
N ARG A 178 4.76 2.62 -17.64
CA ARG A 178 4.97 2.22 -19.03
C ARG A 178 4.45 0.81 -19.26
N THR A 179 3.65 0.66 -20.31
CA THR A 179 3.15 -0.62 -20.79
C THR A 179 3.85 -1.03 -22.08
N SER A 180 3.76 -2.30 -22.44
CA SER A 180 4.26 -2.85 -23.70
C SER A 180 3.27 -3.83 -24.34
N GLY A 181 3.52 -4.22 -25.59
CA GLY A 181 2.83 -5.33 -26.26
C GLY A 181 1.30 -5.17 -26.32
N GLY A 182 0.80 -4.11 -26.96
CA GLY A 182 -0.64 -3.86 -27.05
C GLY A 182 -1.28 -3.32 -25.76
N GLN A 183 -0.49 -2.59 -24.94
CA GLN A 183 -0.92 -1.91 -23.71
C GLN A 183 -1.34 -2.80 -22.53
N ARG A 184 -1.24 -4.13 -22.59
CA ARG A 184 -1.71 -5.01 -21.49
C ARG A 184 -0.64 -5.41 -20.47
N SER A 185 0.63 -5.37 -20.86
CA SER A 185 1.75 -5.76 -19.98
C SER A 185 2.41 -4.53 -19.36
N LEU A 186 2.29 -4.38 -18.04
CA LEU A 186 2.97 -3.33 -17.28
C LEU A 186 4.46 -3.68 -17.12
N GLU A 187 5.36 -2.83 -17.60
CA GLU A 187 6.81 -3.06 -17.51
C GLU A 187 7.43 -2.35 -16.32
N GLU A 188 6.97 -1.12 -16.07
CA GLU A 188 7.49 -0.30 -14.99
C GLU A 188 6.46 0.69 -14.46
N VAL A 189 6.66 1.03 -13.20
CA VAL A 189 6.02 2.17 -12.52
C VAL A 189 7.14 3.10 -12.08
N TYR A 190 7.04 4.37 -12.38
CA TYR A 190 8.07 5.36 -12.04
C TYR A 190 7.43 6.66 -11.60
N GLY A 191 8.20 7.51 -10.95
CA GLY A 191 7.65 8.78 -10.50
C GLY A 191 8.61 9.56 -9.64
N HIS A 192 8.05 10.56 -8.97
CA HIS A 192 8.80 11.35 -8.03
C HIS A 192 8.03 11.63 -6.74
N THR A 193 8.74 11.69 -5.63
CA THR A 193 8.22 12.14 -4.33
C THR A 193 9.25 13.07 -3.67
N PRO A 194 8.84 13.98 -2.77
CA PRO A 194 9.78 14.80 -2.01
C PRO A 194 10.85 13.98 -1.27
N GLU A 195 10.48 12.79 -0.78
CA GLU A 195 11.34 11.95 0.05
C GLU A 195 12.27 11.05 -0.75
N PHE A 196 11.84 10.53 -1.90
CA PHE A 196 12.65 9.63 -2.74
C PHE A 196 13.23 10.28 -3.98
N ARG A 197 12.97 11.57 -4.23
CA ARG A 197 13.26 12.24 -5.49
C ARG A 197 12.66 11.44 -6.64
N GLN A 198 13.45 10.72 -7.43
CA GLN A 198 12.96 9.83 -8.48
C GLN A 198 12.97 8.38 -8.02
N PHE A 199 11.88 7.66 -8.27
CA PHE A 199 11.79 6.22 -7.99
C PHE A 199 11.34 5.45 -9.23
N ARG A 200 11.64 4.15 -9.24
CA ARG A 200 11.23 3.23 -10.29
C ARG A 200 11.05 1.82 -9.72
N LEU A 201 9.95 1.18 -10.07
CA LEU A 201 9.63 -0.21 -9.81
C LEU A 201 9.59 -0.94 -11.15
N TYR A 202 10.40 -1.99 -11.29
CA TYR A 202 10.41 -2.86 -12.45
C TYR A 202 9.62 -4.13 -12.16
N LEU A 203 8.79 -4.55 -13.11
CA LEU A 203 8.07 -5.82 -13.06
C LEU A 203 8.67 -6.75 -14.13
N PRO A 204 9.64 -7.60 -13.77
CA PRO A 204 10.29 -8.45 -14.75
C PRO A 204 9.29 -9.48 -15.29
N ARG A 205 9.25 -9.66 -16.62
CA ARG A 205 8.38 -10.61 -17.34
C ARG A 205 8.62 -12.10 -17.02
N LYS A 206 9.42 -12.43 -16.00
CA LYS A 206 9.80 -13.80 -15.66
C LYS A 206 8.69 -14.49 -14.87
N THR A 207 7.53 -14.65 -15.50
CA THR A 207 6.57 -15.68 -15.11
C THR A 207 6.97 -16.94 -15.86
N VAL A 208 7.20 -18.04 -15.15
CA VAL A 208 7.55 -19.36 -15.73
C VAL A 208 6.33 -20.02 -16.40
N ALA A 209 5.18 -19.34 -16.42
CA ALA A 209 3.98 -19.82 -17.08
C ALA A 209 4.03 -19.40 -18.55
N ASP A 210 4.14 -20.39 -19.44
CA ASP A 210 4.20 -20.19 -20.90
C ASP A 210 2.92 -19.52 -21.46
N ASP A 211 1.80 -19.62 -20.75
CA ASP A 211 0.48 -19.06 -21.11
C ASP A 211 -0.08 -18.08 -20.06
N ALA A 212 0.70 -17.09 -19.61
CA ALA A 212 0.22 -16.11 -18.63
C ALA A 212 -0.71 -15.04 -19.27
N HIS A 213 -1.90 -14.82 -18.69
CA HIS A 213 -2.71 -13.64 -18.98
C HIS A 213 -2.18 -12.44 -18.19
N HIS A 214 -2.12 -11.27 -18.82
CA HIS A 214 -1.62 -10.05 -18.21
C HIS A 214 -2.62 -8.91 -18.34
N SER A 215 -2.82 -8.20 -17.23
CA SER A 215 -3.58 -6.95 -17.24
C SER A 215 -2.97 -5.96 -16.26
N TYR A 216 -3.39 -4.70 -16.34
CA TYR A 216 -2.91 -3.65 -15.46
C TYR A 216 -4.05 -2.73 -15.06
N LEU A 217 -3.83 -1.97 -13.99
CA LEU A 217 -4.72 -0.92 -13.54
C LEU A 217 -3.90 0.32 -13.27
N ALA A 218 -4.37 1.47 -13.75
CA ALA A 218 -3.90 2.78 -13.34
C ALA A 218 -5.11 3.62 -12.91
N ALA A 219 -5.12 4.07 -11.66
CA ALA A 219 -6.27 4.77 -11.11
C ALA A 219 -5.88 5.79 -10.03
N ARG A 220 -6.85 6.64 -9.70
CA ARG A 220 -6.80 7.52 -8.53
C ARG A 220 -7.73 6.97 -7.44
N VAL A 221 -7.17 6.66 -6.28
CA VAL A 221 -7.90 6.14 -5.12
C VAL A 221 -7.61 7.00 -3.90
N ALA A 222 -8.67 7.41 -3.19
CA ALA A 222 -8.56 8.36 -2.09
C ALA A 222 -7.79 7.81 -0.87
N SER A 223 -7.87 6.49 -0.62
CA SER A 223 -7.32 5.86 0.58
C SER A 223 -6.85 4.44 0.32
N PRO A 224 -5.76 3.98 0.97
CA PRO A 224 -5.29 2.60 0.86
C PRO A 224 -6.04 1.60 1.77
N THR A 225 -6.96 2.05 2.63
CA THR A 225 -7.57 1.20 3.68
C THR A 225 -8.47 0.08 3.15
N HIS A 226 -9.05 0.23 1.96
CA HIS A 226 -9.98 -0.75 1.37
C HIS A 226 -9.66 -1.04 -0.10
N LEU A 227 -8.37 -1.19 -0.41
CA LEU A 227 -7.95 -1.48 -1.78
C LEU A 227 -8.60 -2.77 -2.30
N ASP A 228 -8.73 -3.81 -1.49
CA ASP A 228 -9.41 -5.06 -1.84
C ASP A 228 -10.84 -4.83 -2.37
N SER A 229 -11.62 -3.99 -1.69
CA SER A 229 -12.98 -3.63 -2.09
C SER A 229 -12.99 -2.80 -3.38
N PHE A 230 -12.02 -1.89 -3.52
CA PHE A 230 -11.84 -1.13 -4.75
C PHE A 230 -11.51 -2.05 -5.95
N PHE A 231 -10.53 -2.96 -5.81
CA PHE A 231 -10.21 -3.95 -6.85
C PHE A 231 -11.41 -4.81 -7.21
N LYS A 232 -12.19 -5.29 -6.22
CA LYS A 232 -13.44 -6.03 -6.48
C LYS A 232 -14.43 -5.22 -7.32
N SER A 233 -14.52 -3.92 -7.09
CA SER A 233 -15.47 -3.05 -7.78
C SER A 233 -15.10 -2.69 -9.22
N VAL A 234 -13.81 -2.71 -9.57
CA VAL A 234 -13.32 -2.27 -10.88
C VAL A 234 -12.92 -3.42 -11.82
N MET A 235 -12.80 -4.64 -11.31
CA MET A 235 -12.45 -5.78 -12.15
C MET A 235 -13.55 -6.06 -13.19
N VAL A 236 -13.10 -6.38 -14.39
CA VAL A 236 -13.95 -6.71 -15.54
C VAL A 236 -13.75 -8.17 -15.88
N VAL A 237 -14.82 -8.89 -16.19
CA VAL A 237 -14.72 -10.27 -16.63
C VAL A 237 -14.30 -10.29 -18.10
N GLU A 238 -13.17 -10.90 -18.39
CA GLU A 238 -12.67 -11.11 -19.75
C GLU A 238 -12.72 -12.58 -20.13
N GLU A 239 -12.89 -12.85 -21.43
CA GLU A 239 -12.68 -14.19 -21.96
C GLU A 239 -11.19 -14.53 -21.86
N GLY A 240 -10.86 -15.61 -21.15
CA GLY A 240 -9.51 -16.12 -21.09
C GLY A 240 -9.06 -16.74 -22.42
N PRO A 241 -7.80 -17.18 -22.51
CA PRO A 241 -7.38 -18.11 -23.56
C PRO A 241 -8.39 -19.28 -23.66
N ARG A 242 -8.55 -19.89 -24.84
CA ARG A 242 -9.62 -20.90 -25.11
C ARG A 242 -9.74 -22.04 -24.07
N THR A 243 -8.70 -22.30 -23.29
CA THR A 243 -8.64 -23.36 -22.27
C THR A 243 -9.04 -22.89 -20.87
N TRP A 244 -9.20 -21.59 -20.63
CA TRP A 244 -9.46 -21.00 -19.32
C TRP A 244 -10.92 -20.58 -19.17
N PRO A 245 -11.52 -20.69 -17.98
CA PRO A 245 -12.79 -20.03 -17.71
C PRO A 245 -12.63 -18.51 -17.83
N PRO A 246 -13.73 -17.76 -18.05
CA PRO A 246 -13.71 -16.30 -17.94
C PRO A 246 -13.07 -15.88 -16.62
N LEU A 247 -12.20 -14.87 -16.66
CA LEU A 247 -11.47 -14.41 -15.50
C LEU A 247 -11.73 -12.93 -15.22
N PRO A 248 -11.85 -12.54 -13.95
CA PRO A 248 -11.72 -11.14 -13.57
C PRO A 248 -10.32 -10.64 -13.94
N SER A 249 -10.26 -9.51 -14.63
CA SER A 249 -9.06 -8.83 -15.10
C SER A 249 -9.08 -7.35 -14.69
N LEU A 250 -7.91 -6.73 -14.64
CA LEU A 250 -7.78 -5.30 -14.43
C LEU A 250 -8.14 -4.52 -15.72
N PRO A 251 -8.94 -3.45 -15.63
CA PRO A 251 -9.54 -2.78 -16.81
C PRO A 251 -8.59 -1.84 -17.57
N GLY A 252 -7.35 -1.63 -17.13
CA GLY A 252 -6.45 -0.61 -17.66
C GLY A 252 -6.59 0.73 -16.93
N GLU A 253 -6.82 1.81 -17.67
CA GLU A 253 -6.88 3.16 -17.10
C GLU A 253 -8.30 3.50 -16.63
N ILE A 254 -8.42 4.00 -15.40
CA ILE A 254 -9.66 4.61 -14.90
C ILE A 254 -9.45 6.12 -14.87
N THR A 255 -9.92 6.79 -15.93
CA THR A 255 -9.82 8.24 -16.06
C THR A 255 -10.80 8.96 -15.15
N PRO A 256 -10.45 10.13 -14.58
CA PRO A 256 -11.39 10.93 -13.83
C PRO A 256 -12.50 11.51 -14.71
N ASP A 257 -13.67 11.77 -14.13
CA ASP A 257 -14.86 12.30 -14.83
C ASP A 257 -14.64 13.70 -15.42
N ASP A 258 -13.64 14.44 -14.93
CA ASP A 258 -13.31 15.79 -15.39
C ASP A 258 -12.60 15.83 -16.76
N GLY A 259 -12.29 14.67 -17.35
CA GLY A 259 -11.63 14.55 -18.64
C GLY A 259 -10.16 14.99 -18.64
N GLY A 260 -9.59 15.25 -17.46
CA GLY A 260 -8.18 15.60 -17.29
C GLY A 260 -7.25 14.40 -17.51
N PRO A 261 -5.95 14.66 -17.75
CA PRO A 261 -4.97 13.58 -17.87
C PRO A 261 -4.89 12.77 -16.58
N LEU A 262 -4.89 11.43 -16.69
CA LEU A 262 -4.77 10.54 -15.54
C LEU A 262 -3.43 10.76 -14.84
N LYS A 263 -3.51 11.19 -13.58
CA LYS A 263 -2.38 11.19 -12.64
C LYS A 263 -2.65 10.09 -11.62
N PRO A 264 -2.18 8.86 -11.82
CA PRO A 264 -2.50 7.76 -10.92
C PRO A 264 -1.78 7.93 -9.58
N ASN A 265 -2.42 7.50 -8.51
CA ASN A 265 -1.76 7.22 -7.24
C ASN A 265 -1.85 5.73 -6.86
N LEU A 266 -2.47 4.91 -7.71
CA LEU A 266 -2.43 3.46 -7.67
C LEU A 266 -2.07 2.95 -9.07
N VAL A 267 -1.05 2.10 -9.15
CA VAL A 267 -0.77 1.28 -10.34
C VAL A 267 -0.63 -0.17 -9.91
N ALA A 268 -1.28 -1.08 -10.62
CA ALA A 268 -1.24 -2.50 -10.34
C ALA A 268 -1.09 -3.34 -11.60
N TYR A 269 -0.56 -4.54 -11.43
CA TYR A 269 -0.32 -5.52 -12.47
C TYR A 269 -0.85 -6.87 -12.02
N GLN A 270 -1.50 -7.58 -12.93
CA GLN A 270 -2.03 -8.93 -12.75
C GLN A 270 -1.39 -9.86 -13.79
#